data_AF-A0A953PEK6-F1
#
_entry.id   AF-A0A953PEK6-F1
#
_cell.length_a   1.000
_cell.length_b   1.000
_cell.length_c   1.000
_cell.angle_alpha   90.00
_cell.angle_beta   90.00
_cell.angle_gamma   90.00
#
_symmetry.space_group_name_H-M   'P 1'
#
loop_
_entity.id
_entity.type
_entity.pdbx_description
1 polymer ?
#
loop_
_entity_poly.entity_id
_entity_poly.type
_entity_poly.pdbx_seq_one_letter_code
_entity_poly.pdbx_strand_id
1 'polypeptide(L)'
;MKKEHTVLSGALRREFQKDLELFKHFLLLLNNTSPIRNVELMWHEEREELDPLKAKFKSRVGTGDALVQLQPAGAAEANRNSPSTLFCDLVHGFGAHEEETCARSDVPAKQRCRATGCTQVYDCHVGLTDIAVPVICDGRYLGTLFSGQVSTAPPTPEGFRFVHEALAGQPHINFKSLEAAYYQVPVVNQAQVAEMVRILELFARYISNSWKRLQLISEFQRNQDRELSLDRKELASILLSGEVGDLQELKALASRAGLQRLPERVMVLQIEHLHADSGRQGGGPALTLNRLSHIAEDFCQSLPNSLAMVVRPGEICIFTSQEVRNHSHQRLSLEEMAESILGKVRSQTNATVRIGVSEEHRQPAELLKAYQEACAALDTGGTLVSFFSDPKSQKAQPSEVMARLVKAFRHSASVSSVMREFLALVMPSDHSPAEIQQSRALLTWAIEHLALETVSSGVDPIQIKAAKEKATTSVLHAPSPFGACEAFRRFADLVSQQMASVFSQREHKIVLAVSQLVEERGAAQITIQQLADAVHLSCGHLSRVFRRTTGMTLEQFLIRQRVELAKRALLDPRLNVAEVAERCGFCNPAYFASVFKRYVKCTPREFASQPHRWEPLATAPLWPWLSTSATPS
;
A
#
# COMPACT_ATOMS: atom_id res chain seq x y z
N MET A 1 -21.22 -6.60 -2.02
CA MET A 1 -20.88 -7.80 -1.23
C MET A 1 -19.95 -8.68 -2.06
N LYS A 2 -18.63 -8.50 -1.95
CA LYS A 2 -17.67 -9.45 -2.50
C LYS A 2 -17.59 -10.61 -1.50
N LYS A 3 -17.84 -11.85 -1.94
CA LYS A 3 -17.57 -13.05 -1.13
C LYS A 3 -16.05 -13.13 -0.95
N GLU A 4 -15.55 -12.60 0.16
CA GLU A 4 -14.14 -12.74 0.52
C GLU A 4 -13.87 -14.21 0.85
N HIS A 5 -13.04 -14.84 0.04
CA HIS A 5 -12.73 -16.26 0.14
C HIS A 5 -12.08 -16.58 1.50
N THR A 6 -12.59 -17.62 2.17
CA THR A 6 -12.14 -18.14 3.46
C THR A 6 -10.76 -18.80 3.32
N VAL A 7 -9.70 -17.99 3.23
CA VAL A 7 -8.33 -18.48 3.37
C VAL A 7 -8.05 -18.71 4.86
N LEU A 8 -7.78 -19.96 5.25
CA LEU A 8 -7.34 -20.33 6.60
C LEU A 8 -6.00 -19.64 6.93
N SER A 9 -5.90 -19.13 8.17
CA SER A 9 -4.66 -18.53 8.70
C SER A 9 -3.52 -19.57 8.76
N GLY A 10 -2.27 -19.11 8.78
CA GLY A 10 -1.11 -20.02 8.84
C GLY A 10 -1.10 -20.96 10.06
N ALA A 11 -1.67 -20.53 11.19
CA ALA A 11 -1.84 -21.37 12.37
C ALA A 11 -2.91 -22.45 12.15
N LEU A 12 -4.06 -22.09 11.58
CA LEU A 12 -5.13 -23.03 11.27
C LEU A 12 -4.72 -24.05 10.21
N ARG A 13 -3.86 -23.67 9.26
CA ARG A 13 -3.24 -24.61 8.32
C ARG A 13 -2.35 -25.65 9.01
N ARG A 14 -1.60 -25.25 10.04
CA ARG A 14 -0.79 -26.20 10.83
C ARG A 14 -1.65 -27.14 11.65
N GLU A 15 -2.75 -26.65 12.22
CA GLU A 15 -3.74 -27.51 12.90
C GLU A 15 -4.37 -28.50 11.93
N PHE A 16 -4.73 -28.05 10.72
CA PHE A 16 -5.20 -28.94 9.67
C PHE A 16 -4.16 -29.99 9.28
N GLN A 17 -2.89 -29.60 9.19
CA GLN A 17 -1.80 -30.55 8.92
C GLN A 17 -1.69 -31.61 10.02
N LYS A 18 -1.89 -31.26 11.29
CA LYS A 18 -1.91 -32.24 12.39
C LYS A 18 -3.05 -33.24 12.23
N ASP A 19 -4.23 -32.80 11.79
CA ASP A 19 -5.35 -33.69 11.49
C ASP A 19 -5.00 -34.66 10.35
N LEU A 20 -4.31 -34.19 9.31
CA LEU A 20 -3.81 -35.01 8.21
C LEU A 20 -2.68 -35.98 8.64
N GLU A 21 -1.83 -35.58 9.58
CA GLU A 21 -0.81 -36.46 10.16
C GLU A 21 -1.43 -37.55 11.05
N LEU A 22 -2.45 -37.23 11.86
CA LEU A 22 -3.18 -38.25 12.63
C LEU A 22 -3.77 -39.31 11.68
N PHE A 23 -4.30 -38.85 10.55
CA PHE A 23 -4.79 -39.71 9.50
C PHE A 23 -3.70 -40.63 8.91
N LYS A 24 -2.48 -40.12 8.74
CA LYS A 24 -1.31 -40.90 8.35
C LYS A 24 -1.04 -42.09 9.28
N HIS A 25 -1.13 -41.85 10.59
CA HIS A 25 -0.94 -42.89 11.59
C HIS A 25 -2.06 -43.93 11.60
N PHE A 26 -3.32 -43.51 11.38
CA PHE A 26 -4.46 -44.43 11.33
C PHE A 26 -4.36 -45.43 10.19
N LEU A 27 -4.01 -44.93 9.00
CA LEU A 27 -3.78 -45.77 7.84
C LEU A 27 -2.60 -46.74 8.08
N LEU A 28 -1.52 -46.32 8.77
CA LEU A 28 -0.38 -47.19 9.16
C LEU A 28 -0.83 -48.39 10.00
N LEU A 29 -1.80 -48.19 10.89
CA LEU A 29 -2.40 -49.28 11.67
C LEU A 29 -3.25 -50.23 10.83
N LEU A 30 -3.89 -49.72 9.77
CA LEU A 30 -4.72 -50.50 8.86
C LEU A 30 -3.92 -51.34 7.85
N ASN A 31 -2.64 -51.05 7.65
CA ASN A 31 -1.84 -51.62 6.56
C ASN A 31 -1.78 -53.16 6.55
N ASN A 32 -1.88 -53.81 7.71
CA ASN A 32 -1.86 -55.27 7.79
C ASN A 32 -3.23 -55.92 7.50
N THR A 33 -4.27 -55.11 7.30
CA THR A 33 -5.67 -55.56 7.18
C THR A 33 -6.42 -54.99 5.96
N SER A 34 -5.92 -53.89 5.36
CA SER A 34 -6.54 -53.19 4.24
C SER A 34 -5.61 -53.19 3.01
N PRO A 35 -6.12 -53.43 1.79
CA PRO A 35 -5.33 -53.34 0.56
C PRO A 35 -5.02 -51.92 0.10
N ILE A 36 -5.51 -50.88 0.81
CA ILE A 36 -5.12 -49.49 0.57
C ILE A 36 -3.62 -49.38 0.85
N ARG A 37 -2.83 -49.05 -0.17
CA ARG A 37 -1.38 -48.83 0.00
C ARG A 37 -1.02 -47.34 0.00
N ASN A 38 -1.73 -46.55 -0.81
CA ASN A 38 -1.47 -45.14 -1.00
C ASN A 38 -2.79 -44.38 -1.13
N VAL A 39 -2.87 -43.19 -0.54
CA VAL A 39 -3.99 -42.26 -0.69
C VAL A 39 -3.44 -40.89 -1.03
N GLU A 40 -3.94 -40.29 -2.10
CA GLU A 40 -3.56 -38.97 -2.58
C GLU A 40 -4.76 -38.04 -2.49
N LEU A 41 -4.57 -36.84 -1.96
CA LEU A 41 -5.62 -35.80 -1.92
C LEU A 41 -5.31 -34.69 -2.93
N MET A 42 -6.12 -34.61 -3.99
CA MET A 42 -6.08 -33.50 -4.92
C MET A 42 -7.09 -32.41 -4.52
N TRP A 43 -6.59 -31.24 -4.12
CA TRP A 43 -7.44 -30.08 -3.85
C TRP A 43 -8.07 -29.51 -5.12
N HIS A 44 -9.25 -28.93 -4.96
CA HIS A 44 -9.87 -28.10 -5.99
C HIS A 44 -9.44 -26.64 -5.81
N GLU A 45 -8.74 -26.09 -6.80
CA GLU A 45 -8.39 -24.67 -6.80
C GLU A 45 -9.37 -23.86 -7.65
N GLU A 46 -10.12 -22.95 -7.03
CA GLU A 46 -11.03 -22.01 -7.73
C GLU A 46 -10.28 -21.07 -8.70
N ARG A 47 -8.94 -21.02 -8.67
CA ARG A 47 -8.12 -20.16 -9.54
C ARG A 47 -7.99 -20.63 -10.98
N GLU A 48 -8.37 -21.87 -11.30
CA GLU A 48 -8.33 -22.40 -12.67
C GLU A 48 -9.27 -21.64 -13.62
N GLU A 49 -10.22 -20.85 -13.11
CA GLU A 49 -11.25 -20.20 -13.94
C GLU A 49 -10.89 -18.79 -14.49
N LEU A 50 -9.74 -18.18 -14.12
CA LEU A 50 -9.50 -16.75 -14.42
C LEU A 50 -8.21 -16.42 -15.20
N ASP A 51 -7.26 -17.34 -15.42
CA ASP A 51 -6.05 -17.03 -16.22
C ASP A 51 -5.39 -18.28 -16.82
N PRO A 52 -5.65 -18.61 -18.11
CA PRO A 52 -5.06 -19.76 -18.79
C PRO A 52 -3.51 -19.71 -18.87
N LEU A 53 -2.92 -18.51 -18.73
CA LEU A 53 -1.47 -18.31 -18.83
C LEU A 53 -0.73 -18.47 -17.50
N LYS A 54 -1.45 -18.52 -16.36
CA LYS A 54 -0.87 -18.70 -15.01
C LYS A 54 -1.07 -20.10 -14.42
N ALA A 55 -1.68 -21.03 -15.15
CA ALA A 55 -1.80 -22.45 -14.79
C ALA A 55 -0.44 -23.15 -14.51
N LYS A 56 0.69 -22.52 -14.85
CA LYS A 56 2.05 -23.04 -14.63
C LYS A 56 2.63 -22.84 -13.23
N PHE A 57 1.93 -22.17 -12.31
CA PHE A 57 2.42 -22.04 -10.94
C PHE A 57 1.84 -23.14 -10.05
N LYS A 58 2.65 -24.19 -9.87
CA LYS A 58 2.57 -25.18 -8.79
C LYS A 58 2.12 -24.52 -7.48
N SER A 59 0.83 -24.65 -7.19
CA SER A 59 0.30 -24.65 -5.83
C SER A 59 0.32 -26.10 -5.34
N ARG A 60 1.53 -26.68 -5.39
CA ARG A 60 1.88 -27.86 -4.61
C ARG A 60 2.07 -27.37 -3.17
N VAL A 61 0.99 -27.22 -2.40
CA VAL A 61 1.02 -27.92 -1.10
C VAL A 61 1.24 -29.36 -1.53
N GLY A 62 2.43 -29.89 -1.25
CA GLY A 62 3.00 -30.97 -2.04
C GLY A 62 1.98 -32.06 -2.26
N THR A 63 1.98 -32.68 -3.44
CA THR A 63 1.46 -34.04 -3.56
C THR A 63 2.01 -34.96 -2.43
N GLY A 64 3.12 -34.55 -1.77
CA GLY A 64 3.71 -35.06 -0.52
C GLY A 64 3.11 -34.68 0.86
N ASP A 65 2.27 -33.65 1.02
CA ASP A 65 1.89 -33.17 2.37
C ASP A 65 0.63 -33.84 2.96
N ALA A 66 -0.15 -34.54 2.15
CA ALA A 66 -1.24 -35.42 2.60
C ALA A 66 -1.02 -36.86 2.10
N LEU A 67 0.24 -37.27 2.03
CA LEU A 67 0.63 -38.58 1.51
C LEU A 67 0.77 -39.56 2.68
N VAL A 68 -0.14 -40.53 2.75
CA VAL A 68 -0.03 -41.62 3.71
C VAL A 68 0.52 -42.86 3.02
N GLN A 69 1.75 -43.21 3.38
CA GLN A 69 2.47 -44.38 2.88
C GLN A 69 2.39 -45.52 3.89
N LEU A 70 2.08 -46.72 3.42
CA LEU A 70 1.89 -47.89 4.26
C LEU A 70 2.94 -48.98 3.96
N GLN A 71 3.83 -49.27 4.93
CA GLN A 71 4.90 -50.28 4.81
C GLN A 71 4.48 -51.67 5.31
N PRO A 72 4.50 -52.72 4.47
CA PRO A 72 4.35 -54.08 4.98
C PRO A 72 5.58 -54.47 5.80
N ALA A 73 5.38 -55.21 6.90
CA ALA A 73 6.47 -55.71 7.72
C ALA A 73 7.36 -56.67 6.90
N GLY A 74 8.61 -56.28 6.63
CA GLY A 74 9.64 -57.13 6.02
C GLY A 74 10.05 -56.83 4.56
N ALA A 75 9.63 -55.73 3.95
CA ALA A 75 10.07 -55.35 2.59
C ALA A 75 11.44 -54.62 2.59
N ALA A 76 12.36 -55.02 1.69
CA ALA A 76 13.70 -54.44 1.56
C ALA A 76 13.69 -53.01 0.96
N GLU A 77 14.73 -52.22 1.32
CA GLU A 77 14.87 -50.77 1.13
C GLU A 77 15.03 -50.26 -0.33
N ALA A 78 14.11 -50.57 -1.25
CA ALA A 78 14.14 -50.02 -2.60
C ALA A 78 13.08 -48.92 -2.82
N ASN A 79 13.57 -47.68 -2.94
CA ASN A 79 12.93 -46.45 -3.45
C ASN A 79 11.89 -45.73 -2.54
N ARG A 80 12.37 -44.72 -1.80
CA ARG A 80 11.73 -44.13 -0.60
C ARG A 80 10.69 -43.01 -0.81
N ASN A 81 10.33 -42.56 -2.04
CA ASN A 81 9.63 -41.26 -2.20
C ASN A 81 8.40 -41.21 -3.12
N SER A 82 7.84 -42.34 -3.61
CA SER A 82 6.69 -42.28 -4.53
C SER A 82 5.38 -42.82 -3.96
N PRO A 83 4.21 -42.16 -4.19
CA PRO A 83 2.87 -42.60 -3.78
C PRO A 83 2.28 -43.75 -4.60
N SER A 84 3.05 -44.37 -5.50
CA SER A 84 2.51 -45.30 -6.48
C SER A 84 3.16 -46.68 -6.38
N THR A 85 2.55 -47.70 -6.98
CA THR A 85 3.25 -48.97 -7.22
C THR A 85 4.47 -48.74 -8.10
N LEU A 86 5.50 -49.59 -8.01
CA LEU A 86 6.67 -49.51 -8.91
C LEU A 86 6.25 -49.54 -10.39
N PHE A 87 5.18 -50.27 -10.71
CA PHE A 87 4.60 -50.28 -12.05
C PHE A 87 4.13 -48.88 -12.46
N CYS A 88 3.28 -48.25 -11.66
CA CYS A 88 2.78 -46.90 -11.92
C CYS A 88 3.91 -45.86 -11.95
N ASP A 89 4.92 -45.98 -11.07
CA ASP A 89 6.11 -45.11 -11.07
C ASP A 89 6.84 -45.11 -12.41
N LEU A 90 6.97 -46.28 -13.02
CA LEU A 90 7.56 -46.44 -14.34
C LEU A 90 6.65 -45.87 -15.44
N VAL A 91 5.33 -45.98 -15.30
CA VAL A 91 4.35 -45.40 -16.24
C VAL A 91 4.44 -43.88 -16.28
N HIS A 92 4.37 -43.20 -15.13
CA HIS A 92 4.42 -41.74 -15.05
C HIS A 92 5.83 -41.17 -14.93
N GLY A 93 6.87 -42.00 -15.05
CA GLY A 93 8.28 -41.58 -15.00
C GLY A 93 8.63 -40.85 -13.70
N PHE A 94 8.22 -41.40 -12.55
CA PHE A 94 8.35 -40.77 -11.23
C PHE A 94 7.72 -39.37 -11.14
N GLY A 95 6.65 -39.15 -11.92
CA GLY A 95 5.82 -37.94 -11.90
C GLY A 95 6.20 -36.92 -12.97
N ALA A 96 7.23 -37.18 -13.78
CA ALA A 96 7.62 -36.31 -14.88
C ALA A 96 6.60 -36.32 -16.04
N HIS A 97 5.88 -37.42 -16.22
CA HIS A 97 4.96 -37.67 -17.34
C HIS A 97 3.52 -37.96 -16.88
N GLU A 98 3.15 -37.52 -15.68
CA GLU A 98 1.84 -37.76 -15.07
C GLU A 98 0.69 -37.10 -15.85
N GLU A 99 0.91 -35.89 -16.40
CA GLU A 99 -0.05 -35.18 -17.25
C GLU A 99 -0.30 -35.91 -18.60
N GLU A 100 0.70 -36.61 -19.10
CA GLU A 100 0.66 -37.31 -20.40
C GLU A 100 0.14 -38.75 -20.27
N THR A 101 0.10 -39.28 -19.03
CA THR A 101 -0.30 -40.66 -18.72
C THR A 101 -1.55 -40.68 -17.82
N CYS A 102 -1.39 -40.68 -16.49
CA CYS A 102 -2.45 -40.87 -15.50
C CYS A 102 -3.59 -39.85 -15.61
N ALA A 103 -3.29 -38.59 -15.94
CA ALA A 103 -4.32 -37.55 -16.08
C ALA A 103 -5.42 -37.90 -17.11
N ARG A 104 -5.14 -38.78 -18.09
CA ARG A 104 -6.12 -39.25 -19.08
C ARG A 104 -7.30 -39.97 -18.45
N SER A 105 -7.09 -40.67 -17.34
CA SER A 105 -8.15 -41.36 -16.60
C SER A 105 -8.62 -40.58 -15.36
N ASP A 106 -7.71 -39.89 -14.69
CA ASP A 106 -7.98 -39.29 -13.37
C ASP A 106 -8.74 -37.98 -13.49
N VAL A 107 -8.46 -37.17 -14.52
CA VAL A 107 -9.17 -35.90 -14.76
C VAL A 107 -10.66 -36.15 -15.07
N PRO A 108 -11.04 -37.06 -15.99
CA PRO A 108 -12.44 -37.40 -16.20
C PRO A 108 -13.12 -37.99 -14.95
N ALA A 109 -12.41 -38.80 -14.16
CA ALA A 109 -12.95 -39.34 -12.90
C ALA A 109 -13.22 -38.23 -11.88
N LYS A 110 -12.27 -37.31 -11.70
CA LYS A 110 -12.43 -36.09 -10.87
C LYS A 110 -13.64 -35.27 -11.29
N GLN A 111 -13.83 -35.07 -12.60
CA GLN A 111 -14.96 -34.30 -13.14
C GLN A 111 -16.30 -34.99 -12.82
N ARG A 112 -16.38 -36.32 -12.96
CA ARG A 112 -17.57 -37.09 -12.56
C ARG A 112 -17.82 -37.01 -11.05
N CYS A 113 -16.78 -37.14 -10.22
CA CYS A 113 -16.89 -36.95 -8.77
C CYS A 113 -17.45 -35.58 -8.42
N ARG A 114 -16.95 -34.51 -9.06
CA ARG A 114 -17.43 -33.14 -8.83
C ARG A 114 -18.88 -32.95 -9.27
N ALA A 115 -19.25 -33.48 -10.45
CA ALA A 115 -20.58 -33.31 -11.01
C ALA A 115 -21.65 -34.09 -10.25
N THR A 116 -21.33 -35.30 -9.80
CA THR A 116 -22.28 -36.21 -9.13
C THR A 116 -22.24 -36.10 -7.61
N GLY A 117 -21.11 -35.68 -7.04
CA GLY A 117 -20.84 -35.78 -5.62
C GLY A 117 -20.65 -37.22 -5.12
N CYS A 118 -20.52 -38.20 -6.02
CA CYS A 118 -20.41 -39.62 -5.70
C CYS A 118 -19.02 -40.17 -6.00
N THR A 119 -18.60 -41.17 -5.20
CA THR A 119 -17.40 -41.97 -5.43
C THR A 119 -17.43 -42.64 -6.81
N GLN A 120 -16.28 -42.65 -7.49
CA GLN A 120 -16.09 -43.29 -8.79
C GLN A 120 -15.06 -44.41 -8.63
N VAL A 121 -15.45 -45.64 -8.94
CA VAL A 121 -14.53 -46.77 -9.14
C VAL A 121 -14.41 -46.96 -10.65
N TYR A 122 -13.20 -46.93 -11.18
CA TYR A 122 -12.97 -46.94 -12.63
C TYR A 122 -11.68 -47.70 -12.97
N ASP A 123 -11.59 -48.15 -14.22
CA ASP A 123 -10.34 -48.66 -14.76
C ASP A 123 -9.52 -47.50 -15.33
N CYS A 124 -8.28 -47.40 -14.91
CA CYS A 124 -7.35 -46.40 -15.39
C CYS A 124 -6.94 -46.69 -16.84
N HIS A 125 -6.21 -45.76 -17.45
CA HIS A 125 -5.79 -45.84 -18.86
C HIS A 125 -4.91 -47.07 -19.20
N VAL A 126 -4.37 -47.78 -18.20
CA VAL A 126 -3.61 -49.03 -18.36
C VAL A 126 -4.33 -50.26 -17.78
N GLY A 127 -5.61 -50.13 -17.43
CA GLY A 127 -6.46 -51.26 -17.01
C GLY A 127 -6.32 -51.69 -15.54
N LEU A 128 -5.70 -50.87 -14.68
CA LEU A 128 -5.76 -51.07 -13.23
C LEU A 128 -7.00 -50.39 -12.67
N THR A 129 -7.57 -50.93 -11.60
CA THR A 129 -8.70 -50.32 -10.90
C THR A 129 -8.22 -49.20 -9.99
N ASP A 130 -8.89 -48.06 -10.09
CA ASP A 130 -8.65 -46.85 -9.33
C ASP A 130 -9.94 -46.29 -8.73
N ILE A 131 -9.81 -45.53 -7.65
CA ILE A 131 -10.94 -45.01 -6.86
C ILE A 131 -10.74 -43.51 -6.67
N ALA A 132 -11.76 -42.75 -7.06
CA ALA A 132 -11.85 -41.32 -6.82
C ALA A 132 -13.02 -41.03 -5.86
N VAL A 133 -12.72 -40.49 -4.67
CA VAL A 133 -13.72 -40.15 -3.64
C VAL A 133 -13.81 -38.62 -3.49
N PRO A 134 -14.99 -38.01 -3.67
CA PRO A 134 -15.14 -36.56 -3.52
C PRO A 134 -15.08 -36.14 -2.05
N VAL A 135 -14.34 -35.08 -1.77
CA VAL A 135 -14.35 -34.38 -0.47
C VAL A 135 -15.28 -33.19 -0.58
N ILE A 136 -16.41 -33.24 0.12
CA ILE A 136 -17.47 -32.21 0.04
C ILE A 136 -17.75 -31.68 1.44
N CYS A 137 -17.75 -30.36 1.58
CA CYS A 137 -18.07 -29.66 2.82
C CYS A 137 -19.19 -28.66 2.57
N ASP A 138 -20.32 -28.80 3.26
CA ASP A 138 -21.52 -27.95 3.13
C ASP A 138 -21.96 -27.73 1.66
N GLY A 139 -21.99 -28.82 0.88
CA GLY A 139 -22.37 -28.81 -0.54
C GLY A 139 -21.31 -28.26 -1.49
N ARG A 140 -20.15 -27.81 -0.98
CA ARG A 140 -19.01 -27.36 -1.79
C ARG A 140 -18.01 -28.49 -1.97
N TYR A 141 -17.64 -28.74 -3.22
CA TYR A 141 -16.57 -29.66 -3.57
C TYR A 141 -15.20 -29.04 -3.23
N LEU A 142 -14.48 -29.66 -2.28
CA LEU A 142 -13.16 -29.24 -1.82
C LEU A 142 -12.02 -29.91 -2.59
N GLY A 143 -12.23 -31.13 -3.07
CA GLY A 143 -11.20 -31.93 -3.73
C GLY A 143 -11.61 -33.38 -3.94
N THR A 144 -10.65 -34.23 -4.33
CA THR A 144 -10.85 -35.66 -4.52
C THR A 144 -9.69 -36.45 -3.94
N LEU A 145 -10.02 -37.49 -3.18
CA LEU A 145 -9.09 -38.52 -2.76
C LEU A 145 -8.96 -39.56 -3.86
N PHE A 146 -7.75 -39.82 -4.29
CA PHE A 146 -7.39 -40.88 -5.20
C PHE A 146 -6.72 -42.00 -4.43
N SER A 147 -7.08 -43.24 -4.75
CA SER A 147 -6.45 -44.41 -4.20
C SER A 147 -6.82 -45.60 -5.06
N GLY A 148 -5.87 -46.51 -5.25
CA GLY A 148 -6.05 -47.61 -6.18
C GLY A 148 -4.72 -48.05 -6.70
N GLN A 149 -4.66 -48.38 -8.00
CA GLN A 149 -3.50 -49.02 -8.64
C GLN A 149 -3.39 -50.50 -8.26
N VAL A 150 -4.55 -51.15 -8.18
CA VAL A 150 -4.68 -52.58 -7.90
C VAL A 150 -5.33 -53.27 -9.08
N SER A 151 -5.09 -54.56 -9.22
CA SER A 151 -5.76 -55.39 -10.22
C SER A 151 -6.89 -56.18 -9.56
N THR A 152 -8.07 -56.25 -10.18
CA THR A 152 -9.16 -57.11 -9.70
C THR A 152 -9.04 -58.56 -10.13
N ALA A 153 -8.05 -58.87 -10.99
CA ALA A 153 -7.74 -60.20 -11.49
C ALA A 153 -6.22 -60.42 -11.54
N PRO A 154 -5.72 -61.66 -11.50
CA PRO A 154 -4.29 -61.93 -11.64
C PRO A 154 -3.72 -61.38 -12.97
N PRO A 155 -2.51 -60.80 -12.97
CA PRO A 155 -1.87 -60.30 -14.19
C PRO A 155 -1.58 -61.43 -15.19
N THR A 156 -1.82 -61.18 -16.48
CA THR A 156 -1.66 -62.16 -17.56
C THR A 156 -0.80 -61.58 -18.70
N PRO A 157 -0.15 -62.43 -19.53
CA PRO A 157 0.57 -61.97 -20.72
C PRO A 157 -0.33 -61.15 -21.68
N GLU A 158 -1.58 -61.57 -21.86
CA GLU A 158 -2.57 -60.85 -22.68
C GLU A 158 -2.91 -59.48 -22.07
N GLY A 159 -3.03 -59.40 -20.75
CA GLY A 159 -3.20 -58.15 -20.02
C GLY A 159 -2.01 -57.21 -20.18
N PHE A 160 -0.77 -57.75 -20.14
CA PHE A 160 0.42 -56.95 -20.39
C PHE A 160 0.52 -56.46 -21.84
N ARG A 161 0.03 -57.23 -22.82
CA ARG A 161 -0.05 -56.76 -24.21
C ARG A 161 -0.92 -55.51 -24.34
N PHE A 162 -2.05 -55.45 -23.64
CA PHE A 162 -2.90 -54.25 -23.59
C PHE A 162 -2.14 -53.05 -22.97
N VAL A 163 -1.43 -53.26 -21.85
CA VAL A 163 -0.59 -52.23 -21.22
C VAL A 163 0.46 -51.72 -22.20
N HIS A 164 1.13 -52.62 -22.92
CA HIS A 164 2.14 -52.28 -23.91
C HIS A 164 1.56 -51.44 -25.04
N GLU A 165 0.39 -51.80 -25.57
CA GLU A 165 -0.32 -51.03 -26.60
C GLU A 165 -0.75 -49.64 -26.09
N ALA A 166 -1.30 -49.55 -24.88
CA ALA A 166 -1.75 -48.30 -24.26
C ALA A 166 -0.61 -47.29 -24.04
N LEU A 167 0.62 -47.79 -23.88
CA LEU A 167 1.82 -47.03 -23.56
C LEU A 167 2.84 -46.91 -24.71
N ALA A 168 2.57 -47.52 -25.87
CA ALA A 168 3.52 -47.60 -26.99
C ALA A 168 4.03 -46.23 -27.51
N GLY A 169 3.27 -45.15 -27.29
CA GLY A 169 3.64 -43.79 -27.67
C GLY A 169 4.53 -43.04 -26.68
N GLN A 170 4.92 -43.65 -25.56
CA GLN A 170 5.65 -42.98 -24.47
C GLN A 170 7.15 -43.33 -24.50
N PRO A 171 8.03 -42.39 -24.89
CA PRO A 171 9.44 -42.69 -25.16
C PRO A 171 10.28 -42.95 -23.90
N HIS A 172 9.81 -42.55 -22.72
CA HIS A 172 10.51 -42.73 -21.45
C HIS A 172 10.34 -44.14 -20.85
N ILE A 173 9.45 -44.96 -21.39
CA ILE A 173 9.07 -46.23 -20.79
C ILE A 173 10.01 -47.36 -21.20
N ASN A 174 10.62 -48.01 -20.20
CA ASN A 174 11.36 -49.25 -20.38
C ASN A 174 10.43 -50.46 -20.19
N PHE A 175 9.94 -51.02 -21.29
CA PHE A 175 8.97 -52.12 -21.26
C PHE A 175 9.48 -53.38 -20.56
N LYS A 176 10.78 -53.67 -20.56
CA LYS A 176 11.34 -54.84 -19.87
C LYS A 176 11.21 -54.69 -18.34
N SER A 177 11.55 -53.51 -17.82
CA SER A 177 11.38 -53.21 -16.40
C SER A 177 9.91 -53.08 -16.01
N LEU A 178 9.09 -52.53 -16.92
CA LEU A 178 7.65 -52.37 -16.71
C LEU A 178 6.92 -53.71 -16.61
N GLU A 179 7.26 -54.68 -17.46
CA GLU A 179 6.68 -56.04 -17.43
C GLU A 179 6.95 -56.74 -16.10
N ALA A 180 8.20 -56.69 -15.63
CA ALA A 180 8.58 -57.26 -14.34
C ALA A 180 7.81 -56.61 -13.17
N ALA A 181 7.51 -55.31 -13.26
CA ALA A 181 6.72 -54.59 -12.26
C ALA A 181 5.21 -54.87 -12.37
N TYR A 182 4.68 -55.08 -13.58
CA TYR A 182 3.26 -55.39 -13.83
C TYR A 182 2.82 -56.65 -13.09
N TYR A 183 3.62 -57.71 -13.13
CA TYR A 183 3.33 -58.97 -12.42
C TYR A 183 3.38 -58.85 -10.88
N GLN A 184 3.87 -57.74 -10.35
CA GLN A 184 3.94 -57.46 -8.91
C GLN A 184 2.81 -56.52 -8.44
N VAL A 185 1.94 -56.07 -9.35
CA VAL A 185 0.79 -55.23 -8.99
C VAL A 185 -0.13 -55.99 -8.02
N PRO A 186 -0.57 -55.38 -6.91
CA PRO A 186 -1.41 -56.06 -5.93
C PRO A 186 -2.75 -56.51 -6.54
N VAL A 187 -3.13 -57.75 -6.28
CA VAL A 187 -4.42 -58.31 -6.72
C VAL A 187 -5.40 -58.29 -5.57
N VAL A 188 -6.58 -57.72 -5.79
CA VAL A 188 -7.66 -57.60 -4.80
C VAL A 188 -8.97 -58.10 -5.38
N ASN A 189 -9.90 -58.53 -4.53
CA ASN A 189 -11.25 -58.91 -4.97
C ASN A 189 -12.25 -57.73 -4.86
N GLN A 190 -13.44 -57.91 -5.42
CA GLN A 190 -14.50 -56.89 -5.40
C GLN A 190 -14.93 -56.48 -3.98
N ALA A 191 -14.96 -57.42 -3.03
CA ALA A 191 -15.30 -57.12 -1.63
C ALA A 191 -14.24 -56.21 -0.99
N GLN A 192 -12.96 -56.46 -1.29
CA GLN A 192 -11.85 -55.61 -0.84
C GLN A 192 -11.92 -54.21 -1.46
N VAL A 193 -12.24 -54.08 -2.75
CA VAL A 193 -12.47 -52.76 -3.38
C VAL A 193 -13.60 -52.00 -2.68
N ALA A 194 -14.70 -52.68 -2.35
CA ALA A 194 -15.81 -52.07 -1.62
C ALA A 194 -15.39 -51.59 -0.21
N GLU A 195 -14.55 -52.36 0.51
CA GLU A 195 -13.98 -51.90 1.79
C GLU A 195 -13.07 -50.69 1.62
N MET A 196 -12.24 -50.67 0.57
CA MET A 196 -11.38 -49.52 0.27
C MET A 196 -12.23 -48.26 0.07
N VAL A 197 -13.30 -48.35 -0.72
CA VAL A 197 -14.26 -47.25 -0.93
C VAL A 197 -14.84 -46.76 0.41
N ARG A 198 -15.36 -47.67 1.24
CA ARG A 198 -15.96 -47.30 2.55
C ARG A 198 -14.99 -46.53 3.45
N ILE A 199 -13.74 -47.01 3.50
CA ILE A 199 -12.67 -46.40 4.30
C ILE A 199 -12.34 -45.00 3.76
N LEU A 200 -12.16 -44.86 2.44
CA LEU A 200 -11.86 -43.58 1.80
C LEU A 200 -13.02 -42.56 1.95
N GLU A 201 -14.27 -43.00 1.90
CA GLU A 201 -15.44 -42.14 2.16
C GLU A 201 -15.54 -41.68 3.61
N LEU A 202 -15.12 -42.52 4.57
CA LEU A 202 -14.98 -42.09 5.97
C LEU A 202 -13.89 -41.00 6.08
N PHE A 203 -12.80 -41.13 5.35
CA PHE A 203 -11.73 -40.13 5.32
C PHE A 203 -12.14 -38.82 4.67
N ALA A 204 -12.84 -38.88 3.54
CA ALA A 204 -13.41 -37.70 2.90
C ALA A 204 -14.33 -36.92 3.86
N ARG A 205 -15.16 -37.63 4.63
CA ARG A 205 -16.00 -37.02 5.67
C ARG A 205 -15.20 -36.43 6.82
N TYR A 206 -14.15 -37.12 7.30
CA TYR A 206 -13.28 -36.59 8.34
C TYR A 206 -12.59 -35.29 7.91
N ILE A 207 -12.01 -35.28 6.71
CA ILE A 207 -11.36 -34.09 6.13
C ILE A 207 -12.37 -32.94 6.01
N SER A 208 -13.57 -33.23 5.51
CA SER A 208 -14.66 -32.25 5.41
C SER A 208 -15.05 -31.66 6.77
N ASN A 209 -15.16 -32.49 7.81
CA ASN A 209 -15.50 -32.06 9.16
C ASN A 209 -14.38 -31.25 9.82
N SER A 210 -13.12 -31.66 9.66
CA SER A 210 -11.96 -30.90 10.13
C SER A 210 -11.91 -29.52 9.45
N TRP A 211 -12.10 -29.49 8.12
CA TRP A 211 -12.16 -28.24 7.36
C TRP A 211 -13.28 -27.32 7.88
N LYS A 212 -14.49 -27.85 8.08
CA LYS A 212 -15.63 -27.09 8.63
C LYS A 212 -15.32 -26.50 10.00
N ARG A 213 -14.74 -27.30 10.91
CA ARG A 213 -14.34 -26.86 12.24
C ARG A 213 -13.36 -25.68 12.16
N LEU A 214 -12.34 -25.78 11.32
CA LEU A 214 -11.34 -24.72 11.14
C LEU A 214 -11.92 -23.46 10.49
N GLN A 215 -12.88 -23.63 9.57
CA GLN A 215 -13.60 -22.50 8.99
C GLN A 215 -14.41 -21.76 10.06
N LEU A 216 -15.14 -22.47 10.92
CA LEU A 216 -15.88 -21.88 12.03
C LEU A 216 -14.94 -21.14 13.01
N ILE A 217 -13.79 -21.71 13.34
CA ILE A 217 -12.79 -21.05 14.19
C ILE A 217 -12.27 -19.77 13.50
N SER A 218 -11.96 -19.83 12.20
CA SER A 218 -11.51 -18.66 11.46
C SER A 218 -12.56 -17.56 11.38
N GLU A 219 -13.83 -17.92 11.20
CA GLU A 219 -14.95 -16.97 11.17
C GLU A 219 -15.16 -16.34 12.54
N PHE A 220 -15.11 -17.14 13.61
CA PHE A 220 -15.20 -16.64 14.98
C PHE A 220 -14.06 -15.67 15.30
N GLN A 221 -12.81 -16.02 14.98
CA GLN A 221 -11.64 -15.15 15.16
C GLN A 221 -11.81 -13.83 14.40
N ARG A 222 -12.24 -13.86 13.13
CA ARG A 222 -12.47 -12.65 12.33
C ARG A 222 -13.57 -11.77 12.91
N ASN A 223 -14.65 -12.37 13.41
CA ASN A 223 -15.74 -11.62 14.03
C ASN A 223 -15.26 -10.95 15.32
N GLN A 224 -14.51 -11.68 16.15
CA GLN A 224 -13.91 -11.14 17.37
C GLN A 224 -12.91 -10.01 17.07
N ASP A 225 -12.04 -10.18 16.08
CA ASP A 225 -11.09 -9.14 15.65
C ASP A 225 -11.83 -7.89 15.12
N ARG A 226 -12.95 -8.09 14.42
CA ARG A 226 -13.78 -7.00 13.90
C ARG A 226 -14.47 -6.23 15.02
N GLU A 227 -15.09 -6.95 15.97
CA GLU A 227 -15.71 -6.33 17.15
C GLU A 227 -14.67 -5.56 17.97
N LEU A 228 -13.51 -6.17 18.23
CA LEU A 228 -12.39 -5.53 18.91
C LEU A 228 -11.93 -4.26 18.16
N SER A 229 -11.80 -4.30 16.84
CA SER A 229 -11.43 -3.14 16.03
C SER A 229 -12.47 -2.02 16.09
N LEU A 230 -13.76 -2.36 16.17
CA LEU A 230 -14.85 -1.39 16.31
C LEU A 230 -14.84 -0.75 17.70
N ASP A 231 -14.78 -1.55 18.76
CA ASP A 231 -14.69 -1.05 20.15
C ASP A 231 -13.46 -0.14 20.33
N ARG A 232 -12.31 -0.53 19.76
CA ARG A 232 -11.08 0.30 19.76
C ARG A 232 -11.28 1.64 19.06
N LYS A 233 -11.96 1.65 17.92
CA LYS A 233 -12.24 2.89 17.17
C LYS A 233 -13.24 3.78 17.89
N GLU A 234 -14.29 3.20 18.44
CA GLU A 234 -15.29 3.90 19.23
C GLU A 234 -14.64 4.56 20.45
N LEU A 235 -13.82 3.80 21.19
CA LEU A 235 -13.09 4.32 22.35
C LEU A 235 -12.16 5.48 21.96
N ALA A 236 -11.32 5.30 20.95
CA ALA A 236 -10.42 6.37 20.49
C ALA A 236 -11.20 7.61 20.03
N SER A 237 -12.33 7.44 19.35
CA SER A 237 -13.20 8.55 18.94
C SER A 237 -13.78 9.31 20.13
N ILE A 238 -14.24 8.62 21.17
CA ILE A 238 -14.74 9.25 22.39
C ILE A 238 -13.60 10.03 23.08
N LEU A 239 -12.43 9.41 23.23
CA LEU A 239 -11.28 10.06 23.88
C LEU A 239 -10.78 11.29 23.11
N LEU A 240 -10.80 11.27 21.77
CA LEU A 240 -10.44 12.43 20.93
C LEU A 240 -11.54 13.48 20.83
N SER A 241 -12.78 13.17 21.18
CA SER A 241 -13.86 14.17 21.20
C SER A 241 -13.76 15.10 22.42
N GLY A 242 -13.17 14.61 23.52
CA GLY A 242 -13.19 15.28 24.83
C GLY A 242 -14.55 15.19 25.55
N GLU A 243 -15.62 14.77 24.87
CA GLU A 243 -16.96 14.58 25.41
C GLU A 243 -17.09 13.19 26.04
N VAL A 244 -16.45 13.00 27.18
CA VAL A 244 -16.52 11.74 27.92
C VAL A 244 -17.81 11.69 28.72
N GLY A 245 -18.69 10.74 28.36
CA GLY A 245 -19.93 10.44 29.07
C GLY A 245 -19.71 9.67 30.38
N ASP A 246 -20.51 8.63 30.62
CA ASP A 246 -20.40 7.84 31.85
C ASP A 246 -19.08 7.08 31.95
N LEU A 247 -18.44 7.16 33.12
CA LEU A 247 -17.13 6.57 33.34
C LEU A 247 -17.18 5.03 33.44
N GLN A 248 -18.29 4.45 33.90
CA GLN A 248 -18.43 2.99 33.97
C GLN A 248 -18.61 2.39 32.58
N GLU A 249 -19.45 3.02 31.75
CA GLU A 249 -19.60 2.65 30.33
C GLU A 249 -18.27 2.74 29.58
N LEU A 250 -17.51 3.82 29.79
CA LEU A 250 -16.18 3.98 29.18
C LEU A 250 -15.19 2.89 29.63
N LYS A 251 -15.19 2.54 30.92
CA LYS A 251 -14.34 1.44 31.44
C LYS A 251 -14.73 0.09 30.86
N ALA A 252 -16.03 -0.17 30.70
CA ALA A 252 -16.53 -1.38 30.06
C ALA A 252 -16.08 -1.45 28.59
N LEU A 253 -16.21 -0.34 27.85
CA LEU A 253 -15.73 -0.22 26.47
C LEU A 253 -14.20 -0.42 26.38
N ALA A 254 -13.43 0.18 27.28
CA ALA A 254 -11.98 -0.02 27.36
C ALA A 254 -11.58 -1.48 27.60
N SER A 255 -12.31 -2.18 28.46
CA SER A 255 -12.10 -3.62 28.70
C SER A 255 -12.39 -4.44 27.43
N ARG A 256 -13.49 -4.16 26.71
CA ARG A 256 -13.78 -4.83 25.43
C ARG A 256 -12.76 -4.49 24.33
N ALA A 257 -12.21 -3.27 24.34
CA ALA A 257 -11.14 -2.82 23.45
C ALA A 257 -9.77 -3.46 23.76
N GLY A 258 -9.67 -4.28 24.82
CA GLY A 258 -8.46 -5.01 25.22
C GLY A 258 -7.53 -4.24 26.16
N LEU A 259 -8.01 -3.17 26.80
CA LEU A 259 -7.24 -2.39 27.77
C LEU A 259 -7.58 -2.84 29.20
N GLN A 260 -6.54 -3.05 30.02
CA GLN A 260 -6.75 -3.37 31.45
C GLN A 260 -7.07 -2.13 32.28
N ARG A 261 -6.71 -0.94 31.78
CA ARG A 261 -6.99 0.35 32.41
C ARG A 261 -7.18 1.43 31.35
N LEU A 262 -7.75 2.56 31.77
CA LEU A 262 -7.90 3.70 30.88
C LEU A 262 -6.53 4.33 30.58
N PRO A 263 -6.31 4.80 29.33
CA PRO A 263 -5.10 5.52 28.99
C PRO A 263 -4.96 6.79 29.82
N GLU A 264 -3.72 7.18 30.10
CA GLU A 264 -3.39 8.40 30.83
C GLU A 264 -2.38 9.26 30.06
N ARG A 265 -1.93 8.80 28.89
CA ARG A 265 -1.01 9.50 28.01
C ARG A 265 -1.34 9.26 26.55
N VAL A 266 -0.92 10.22 25.73
CA VAL A 266 -0.99 10.15 24.27
C VAL A 266 0.40 10.32 23.68
N MET A 267 0.71 9.49 22.69
CA MET A 267 1.83 9.64 21.79
C MET A 267 1.28 9.89 20.38
N VAL A 268 1.88 10.81 19.64
CA VAL A 268 1.52 11.06 18.24
C VAL A 268 2.71 10.69 17.38
N LEU A 269 2.51 9.71 16.51
CA LEU A 269 3.48 9.28 15.52
C LEU A 269 3.18 9.98 14.20
N GLN A 270 4.17 10.70 13.68
CA GLN A 270 4.09 11.41 12.41
C GLN A 270 5.08 10.85 11.40
N ILE A 271 4.58 10.51 10.22
CA ILE A 271 5.32 9.97 9.09
C ILE A 271 5.32 11.02 7.98
N GLU A 272 6.44 11.69 7.79
CA GLU A 272 6.61 12.72 6.75
C GLU A 272 7.20 12.09 5.48
N HIS A 273 6.59 12.41 4.33
CA HIS A 273 6.99 11.89 3.02
C HIS A 273 8.45 12.21 2.67
N LEU A 274 9.11 11.23 2.02
CA LEU A 274 10.35 11.42 1.29
C LEU A 274 10.21 12.54 0.24
N HIS A 275 11.16 13.49 0.25
CA HIS A 275 11.56 14.14 -0.99
C HIS A 275 11.96 13.06 -2.00
N ALA A 276 11.49 13.17 -3.24
CA ALA A 276 11.91 12.26 -4.31
C ALA A 276 13.43 12.37 -4.47
N ASP A 277 14.15 11.45 -3.84
CA ASP A 277 15.60 11.39 -3.94
C ASP A 277 15.93 10.92 -5.35
N SER A 278 16.38 11.86 -6.17
CA SER A 278 16.91 11.61 -7.49
C SER A 278 18.23 10.85 -7.33
N GLY A 279 18.16 9.52 -7.36
CA GLY A 279 19.30 8.67 -7.67
C GLY A 279 19.76 7.77 -6.53
N ARG A 280 19.09 6.64 -6.35
CA ARG A 280 19.74 5.36 -6.02
C ARG A 280 18.82 4.22 -6.43
N GLN A 281 19.31 3.39 -7.36
CA GLN A 281 18.66 2.15 -7.79
C GLN A 281 18.77 1.09 -6.68
N GLY A 282 17.66 0.38 -6.46
CA GLY A 282 17.44 -0.67 -5.45
C GLY A 282 16.22 -0.29 -4.62
N GLY A 283 15.04 -0.92 -4.68
CA GLY A 283 14.65 -2.24 -5.17
C GLY A 283 13.45 -2.66 -4.31
N GLY A 284 12.27 -2.09 -4.57
CA GLY A 284 11.02 -2.40 -3.87
C GLY A 284 9.93 -1.33 -4.14
N PRO A 285 8.64 -1.69 -4.25
CA PRO A 285 7.58 -0.69 -4.41
C PRO A 285 7.50 0.19 -3.16
N ALA A 286 7.57 1.52 -3.34
CA ALA A 286 7.40 2.47 -2.24
C ALA A 286 6.07 2.16 -1.51
N LEU A 287 6.15 1.78 -0.24
CA LEU A 287 4.96 1.55 0.57
C LEU A 287 4.18 2.87 0.71
N THR A 288 2.90 2.85 0.34
CA THR A 288 2.00 3.99 0.51
C THR A 288 1.86 4.36 1.99
N LEU A 289 1.67 5.65 2.32
CA LEU A 289 1.43 6.10 3.71
C LEU A 289 0.36 5.27 4.42
N ASN A 290 -0.75 4.95 3.76
CA ASN A 290 -1.81 4.11 4.34
C ASN A 290 -1.33 2.73 4.81
N ARG A 291 -0.41 2.09 4.05
CA ARG A 291 0.17 0.80 4.48
C ARG A 291 1.09 0.97 5.69
N LEU A 292 1.89 2.02 5.72
CA LEU A 292 2.75 2.30 6.88
C LEU A 292 1.91 2.63 8.12
N SER A 293 0.81 3.35 7.95
CA SER A 293 -0.14 3.62 9.02
C SER A 293 -0.74 2.33 9.60
N HIS A 294 -1.16 1.38 8.77
CA HIS A 294 -1.64 0.08 9.25
C HIS A 294 -0.55 -0.76 9.94
N ILE A 295 0.69 -0.76 9.42
CA ILE A 295 1.80 -1.49 10.07
C ILE A 295 2.08 -0.94 11.46
N ALA A 296 2.08 0.38 11.61
CA ALA A 296 2.28 1.03 12.90
C ALA A 296 1.10 0.78 13.84
N GLU A 297 -0.13 0.90 13.35
CA GLU A 297 -1.36 0.60 14.11
C GLU A 297 -1.34 -0.84 14.63
N ASP A 298 -1.09 -1.84 13.79
CA ASP A 298 -1.01 -3.26 14.17
C ASP A 298 0.10 -3.51 15.20
N PHE A 299 1.26 -2.86 15.03
CA PHE A 299 2.35 -3.00 15.99
C PHE A 299 1.99 -2.43 17.35
N CYS A 300 1.43 -1.22 17.40
CA CYS A 300 0.99 -0.58 18.64
C CYS A 300 -0.10 -1.39 19.34
N GLN A 301 -0.99 -2.05 18.59
CA GLN A 301 -2.02 -2.93 19.14
C GLN A 301 -1.45 -4.20 19.79
N SER A 302 -0.21 -4.59 19.49
CA SER A 302 0.49 -5.70 20.14
C SER A 302 1.17 -5.29 21.46
N LEU A 303 1.29 -3.99 21.72
CA LEU A 303 1.87 -3.46 22.95
C LEU A 303 0.84 -3.51 24.09
N PRO A 304 1.28 -3.81 25.32
CA PRO A 304 0.36 -3.89 26.46
C PRO A 304 -0.27 -2.52 26.75
N ASN A 305 -1.54 -2.52 27.13
CA ASN A 305 -2.31 -1.33 27.52
C ASN A 305 -2.16 -0.14 26.54
N SER A 306 -2.06 -0.46 25.25
CA SER A 306 -1.87 0.50 24.16
C SER A 306 -3.03 0.39 23.17
N LEU A 307 -3.48 1.55 22.67
CA LEU A 307 -4.52 1.69 21.68
C LEU A 307 -4.04 2.68 20.63
N ALA A 308 -3.99 2.27 19.36
CA ALA A 308 -3.60 3.16 18.27
C ALA A 308 -4.77 3.39 17.30
N MET A 309 -4.85 4.60 16.77
CA MET A 309 -5.79 5.01 15.73
C MET A 309 -5.10 5.94 14.73
N VAL A 310 -5.29 5.66 13.44
CA VAL A 310 -4.91 6.58 12.37
C VAL A 310 -5.88 7.74 12.35
N VAL A 311 -5.42 8.95 12.69
CA VAL A 311 -6.26 10.16 12.69
C VAL A 311 -6.37 10.70 11.26
N ARG A 312 -5.24 10.75 10.54
CA ARG A 312 -5.12 11.13 9.12
C ARG A 312 -3.97 10.37 8.48
N PRO A 313 -3.86 10.30 7.14
CA PRO A 313 -2.75 9.62 6.48
C PRO A 313 -1.40 10.15 6.96
N GLY A 314 -0.57 9.27 7.53
CA GLY A 314 0.74 9.63 8.09
C GLY A 314 0.72 10.15 9.53
N GLU A 315 -0.43 10.23 10.19
CA GLU A 315 -0.56 10.65 11.59
C GLU A 315 -1.33 9.62 12.41
N ILE A 316 -0.71 9.10 13.46
CA ILE A 316 -1.24 8.01 14.27
C ILE A 316 -1.21 8.44 15.73
N CYS A 317 -2.39 8.44 16.35
CA CYS A 317 -2.56 8.70 17.77
C CYS A 317 -2.48 7.38 18.53
N ILE A 318 -1.65 7.34 19.57
CA ILE A 318 -1.40 6.16 20.38
C ILE A 318 -1.70 6.52 21.83
N PHE A 319 -2.77 5.96 22.35
CA PHE A 319 -3.15 6.03 23.75
C PHE A 319 -2.42 4.94 24.53
N THR A 320 -1.80 5.29 25.66
CA THR A 320 -1.08 4.33 26.48
C THR A 320 -1.25 4.63 27.97
N SER A 321 -1.03 3.60 28.79
CA SER A 321 -0.87 3.72 30.24
C SER A 321 0.25 2.77 30.70
N GLN A 322 1.03 3.17 31.70
CA GLN A 322 2.23 2.44 32.11
C GLN A 322 2.15 2.04 33.59
N GLU A 323 2.47 0.80 33.95
CA GLU A 323 2.59 0.40 35.36
C GLU A 323 4.04 0.59 35.80
N VAL A 324 4.32 1.69 36.47
CA VAL A 324 5.69 1.99 36.90
C VAL A 324 5.72 2.38 38.36
N ARG A 325 6.68 1.78 39.10
CA ARG A 325 6.86 2.02 40.54
C ARG A 325 7.44 3.41 40.87
N ASN A 326 8.01 4.13 39.89
CA ASN A 326 8.69 5.41 40.10
C ASN A 326 8.69 6.29 38.83
N HIS A 327 8.63 7.62 38.97
CA HIS A 327 8.57 8.60 37.87
C HIS A 327 9.77 8.54 36.90
N SER A 328 10.99 8.30 37.39
CA SER A 328 12.21 8.22 36.56
C SER A 328 12.17 7.04 35.57
N HIS A 329 11.56 5.92 35.98
CA HIS A 329 11.39 4.75 35.12
C HIS A 329 10.25 4.92 34.11
N GLN A 330 9.28 5.81 34.39
CA GLN A 330 8.15 6.06 33.51
C GLN A 330 8.60 6.72 32.21
N ARG A 331 9.52 7.68 32.28
CA ARG A 331 10.09 8.32 31.10
C ARG A 331 10.88 7.35 30.24
N LEU A 332 11.79 6.57 30.85
CA LEU A 332 12.59 5.57 30.15
C LEU A 332 11.72 4.54 29.42
N SER A 333 10.66 4.04 30.09
CA SER A 333 9.74 3.09 29.46
C SER A 333 8.98 3.69 28.27
N LEU A 334 8.59 4.97 28.34
CA LEU A 334 7.97 5.67 27.23
C LEU A 334 8.96 5.91 26.07
N GLU A 335 10.21 6.24 26.38
CA GLU A 335 11.29 6.35 25.38
C GLU A 335 11.52 5.01 24.68
N GLU A 336 11.66 3.91 25.42
CA GLU A 336 11.82 2.56 24.87
C GLU A 336 10.63 2.16 23.98
N MET A 337 9.41 2.44 24.43
CA MET A 337 8.20 2.21 23.63
C MET A 337 8.21 3.02 22.34
N ALA A 338 8.54 4.32 22.42
CA ALA A 338 8.64 5.20 21.26
C ALA A 338 9.70 4.73 20.27
N GLU A 339 10.89 4.38 20.75
CA GLU A 339 11.99 3.86 19.93
C GLU A 339 11.64 2.54 19.27
N SER A 340 10.94 1.63 19.97
CA SER A 340 10.45 0.38 19.42
C SER A 340 9.47 0.61 18.26
N ILE A 341 8.52 1.54 18.42
CA ILE A 341 7.58 1.95 17.38
C ILE A 341 8.35 2.56 16.19
N LEU A 342 9.28 3.49 16.44
CA LEU A 342 10.11 4.11 15.40
C LEU A 342 10.92 3.07 14.64
N GLY A 343 11.57 2.15 15.34
CA GLY A 343 12.37 1.07 14.77
C GLY A 343 11.54 0.16 13.87
N LYS A 344 10.32 -0.20 14.31
CA LYS A 344 9.41 -1.00 13.52
C LYS A 344 9.03 -0.32 12.20
N VAL A 345 8.62 0.95 12.26
CA VAL A 345 8.20 1.70 11.06
C VAL A 345 9.39 1.91 10.13
N ARG A 346 10.55 2.35 10.65
CA ARG A 346 11.76 2.61 9.86
C ARG A 346 12.34 1.35 9.20
N SER A 347 12.16 0.18 9.79
CA SER A 347 12.56 -1.08 9.13
C SER A 347 11.82 -1.32 7.79
N GLN A 348 10.71 -0.62 7.57
CA GLN A 348 9.86 -0.75 6.38
C GLN A 348 9.92 0.48 5.47
N THR A 349 10.56 1.58 5.87
CA THR A 349 10.55 2.84 5.11
C THR A 349 11.77 3.73 5.36
N ASN A 350 12.14 4.52 4.35
CA ASN A 350 13.12 5.60 4.48
C ASN A 350 12.45 6.95 4.82
N ALA A 351 11.17 6.96 5.17
CA ALA A 351 10.45 8.18 5.56
C ALA A 351 11.00 8.76 6.87
N THR A 352 10.90 10.07 7.04
CA THR A 352 11.20 10.72 8.32
C THR A 352 10.04 10.42 9.26
N VAL A 353 10.35 9.77 10.38
CA VAL A 353 9.37 9.38 11.38
C VAL A 353 9.75 9.99 12.72
N ARG A 354 8.78 10.68 13.35
CA ARG A 354 8.93 11.37 14.64
C ARG A 354 7.77 11.02 15.57
N ILE A 355 8.01 11.06 16.87
CA ILE A 355 6.99 10.83 17.91
C ILE A 355 6.99 11.99 18.90
N GLY A 356 5.81 12.56 19.16
CA GLY A 356 5.58 13.48 20.26
C GLY A 356 4.88 12.76 21.41
N VAL A 357 5.22 13.10 22.65
CA VAL A 357 4.69 12.47 23.86
C VAL A 357 4.10 13.52 24.78
N SER A 358 2.86 13.32 25.22
CA SER A 358 2.14 14.22 26.14
C SER A 358 2.63 14.15 27.59
N GLU A 359 2.15 15.08 28.43
CA GLU A 359 2.16 14.88 29.88
C GLU A 359 1.14 13.81 30.31
N GLU A 360 1.17 13.46 31.60
CA GLU A 360 0.24 12.52 32.21
C GLU A 360 -1.09 13.21 32.55
N HIS A 361 -2.19 12.59 32.13
CA HIS A 361 -3.55 13.04 32.36
C HIS A 361 -4.38 11.93 32.99
N ARG A 362 -4.84 12.15 34.22
CA ARG A 362 -5.61 11.13 34.97
C ARG A 362 -7.09 11.10 34.62
N GLN A 363 -7.60 12.15 33.98
CA GLN A 363 -9.00 12.24 33.57
C GLN A 363 -9.12 11.93 32.07
N PRO A 364 -9.98 10.98 31.66
CA PRO A 364 -10.14 10.63 30.25
C PRO A 364 -10.54 11.82 29.35
N ALA A 365 -11.30 12.78 29.88
CA ALA A 365 -11.71 13.99 29.15
C ALA A 365 -10.52 14.90 28.77
N GLU A 366 -9.40 14.78 29.49
CA GLU A 366 -8.17 15.54 29.20
C GLU A 366 -7.32 14.87 28.11
N LEU A 367 -7.66 13.67 27.62
CA LEU A 367 -6.85 13.00 26.61
C LEU A 367 -6.88 13.70 25.24
N LEU A 368 -7.90 14.52 24.96
CA LEU A 368 -7.86 15.46 23.84
C LEU A 368 -6.77 16.52 24.03
N LYS A 369 -6.62 17.05 25.25
CA LYS A 369 -5.52 17.96 25.59
C LYS A 369 -4.17 17.25 25.47
N ALA A 370 -4.06 16.03 25.98
CA ALA A 370 -2.86 15.20 25.85
C ALA A 370 -2.46 14.99 24.38
N TYR A 371 -3.43 14.73 23.49
CA TYR A 371 -3.18 14.63 22.06
C TYR A 371 -2.64 15.95 21.47
N GLN A 372 -3.19 17.10 21.87
CA GLN A 372 -2.69 18.42 21.46
C GLN A 372 -1.27 18.69 21.97
N GLU A 373 -0.96 18.30 23.21
CA GLU A 373 0.38 18.40 23.80
C GLU A 373 1.40 17.55 23.04
N ALA A 374 1.05 16.31 22.70
CA ALA A 374 1.90 15.43 21.89
C ALA A 374 2.13 16.00 20.48
N CYS A 375 1.11 16.60 19.84
CA CYS A 375 1.30 17.32 18.58
C CYS A 375 2.22 18.55 18.76
N ALA A 376 2.05 19.32 19.82
CA ALA A 376 2.91 20.47 20.11
C ALA A 376 4.37 20.05 20.38
N ALA A 377 4.58 18.88 20.99
CA ALA A 377 5.90 18.31 21.20
C ALA A 377 6.59 17.94 19.86
N LEU A 378 5.84 17.46 18.86
CA LEU A 378 6.35 17.26 17.50
C LEU A 378 6.69 18.57 16.80
N ASP A 379 5.88 19.62 16.99
CA ASP A 379 6.11 20.91 16.33
C ASP A 379 7.33 21.66 16.91
N THR A 380 7.59 21.49 18.20
CA THR A 380 8.68 22.18 18.93
C THR A 380 9.93 21.33 19.10
N GLY A 381 9.84 20.02 18.93
CA GLY A 381 10.93 19.07 19.11
C GLY A 381 11.82 18.90 17.86
N GLY A 382 13.14 19.01 18.05
CA GLY A 382 14.14 18.72 17.01
C GLY A 382 14.63 17.26 16.99
N THR A 383 14.16 16.44 17.91
CA THR A 383 14.57 15.04 18.11
C THR A 383 13.56 14.07 17.50
N LEU A 384 13.92 12.78 17.44
CA LEU A 384 13.03 11.74 16.91
C LEU A 384 11.87 11.41 17.86
N VAL A 385 12.12 11.53 19.15
CA VAL A 385 11.13 11.43 20.23
C VAL A 385 11.21 12.73 21.02
N SER A 386 10.09 13.41 21.20
CA SER A 386 10.02 14.70 21.88
C SER A 386 8.94 14.68 22.94
N PHE A 387 9.28 15.03 24.18
CA PHE A 387 8.31 15.11 25.28
C PHE A 387 7.83 16.54 25.42
N PHE A 388 6.53 16.72 25.67
CA PHE A 388 5.96 18.04 25.95
C PHE A 388 6.60 18.68 27.21
N SER A 389 7.00 17.86 28.18
CA SER A 389 7.66 18.28 29.41
C SER A 389 9.15 18.60 29.28
N ASP A 390 9.77 18.36 28.11
CA ASP A 390 11.17 18.71 27.91
C ASP A 390 11.37 20.22 28.06
N PRO A 391 12.37 20.68 28.84
CA PRO A 391 12.67 22.09 28.97
C PRO A 391 13.01 22.62 27.58
N LYS A 392 12.04 23.33 26.98
CA LYS A 392 12.11 23.93 25.65
C LYS A 392 13.50 24.52 25.45
N SER A 393 14.26 23.98 24.49
CA SER A 393 15.49 24.61 24.00
C SER A 393 15.12 26.01 23.51
N GLN A 394 15.29 27.01 24.40
CA GLN A 394 14.89 28.42 24.26
C GLN A 394 13.43 28.62 23.83
N LYS A 395 12.58 29.19 24.72
CA LYS A 395 11.28 29.75 24.30
C LYS A 395 11.54 30.68 23.10
N ALA A 396 11.06 30.30 21.91
CA ALA A 396 11.08 31.17 20.75
C ALA A 396 10.44 32.51 21.13
N GLN A 397 11.17 33.60 20.95
CA GLN A 397 10.63 34.93 21.24
C GLN A 397 9.51 35.24 20.24
N PRO A 398 8.43 35.95 20.63
CA PRO A 398 7.38 36.35 19.69
C PRO A 398 7.92 37.03 18.43
N SER A 399 9.05 37.75 18.54
CA SER A 399 9.75 38.38 17.40
C SER A 399 10.32 37.37 16.39
N GLU A 400 10.83 36.23 16.86
CA GLU A 400 11.40 35.19 16.01
C GLU A 400 10.31 34.42 15.25
N VAL A 401 9.22 34.08 15.93
CA VAL A 401 8.05 33.47 15.30
C VAL A 401 7.39 34.46 14.33
N MET A 402 7.36 35.74 14.66
CA MET A 402 6.87 36.79 13.75
C MET A 402 7.72 36.88 12.46
N ALA A 403 9.05 36.80 12.56
CA ALA A 403 9.93 36.78 11.39
C ALA A 403 9.68 35.55 10.49
N ARG A 404 9.44 34.39 11.10
CA ARG A 404 9.03 33.16 10.38
C ARG A 404 7.66 33.33 9.73
N LEU A 405 6.71 33.98 10.41
CA LEU A 405 5.37 34.22 9.89
C LEU A 405 5.40 35.13 8.65
N VAL A 406 6.17 36.23 8.71
CA VAL A 406 6.45 37.09 7.55
C VAL A 406 7.05 36.30 6.39
N LYS A 407 8.04 35.44 6.66
CA LYS A 407 8.64 34.57 5.63
C LYS A 407 7.63 33.60 5.03
N ALA A 408 6.72 33.06 5.84
CA ALA A 408 5.66 32.15 5.38
C ALA A 408 4.69 32.86 4.43
N PHE A 409 4.32 34.11 4.72
CA PHE A 409 3.50 34.94 3.83
C PHE A 409 4.14 35.18 2.45
N ARG A 410 5.48 35.31 2.39
CA ARG A 410 6.21 35.54 1.13
C ARG A 410 6.38 34.29 0.25
N HIS A 411 6.23 33.08 0.79
CA HIS A 411 6.63 31.84 0.11
C HIS A 411 5.54 30.77 -0.02
N SER A 412 4.27 31.12 0.25
CA SER A 412 3.13 30.19 0.26
C SER A 412 3.38 28.93 1.10
N ALA A 413 4.11 29.08 2.21
CA ALA A 413 4.25 28.04 3.22
C ALA A 413 2.98 27.98 4.09
N SER A 414 2.88 26.99 4.98
CA SER A 414 1.77 26.87 5.94
C SER A 414 1.75 28.06 6.93
N VAL A 415 1.12 29.16 6.52
CA VAL A 415 0.88 30.34 7.36
C VAL A 415 0.09 29.95 8.61
N SER A 416 -0.86 29.03 8.48
CA SER A 416 -1.74 28.59 9.57
C SER A 416 -0.99 27.90 10.72
N SER A 417 0.10 27.16 10.46
CA SER A 417 0.87 26.52 11.54
C SER A 417 1.69 27.55 12.32
N VAL A 418 2.42 28.43 11.63
CA VAL A 418 3.21 29.49 12.28
C VAL A 418 2.32 30.51 12.99
N MET A 419 1.13 30.77 12.45
CA MET A 419 0.12 31.61 13.10
C MET A 419 -0.36 31.01 14.42
N ARG A 420 -0.63 29.69 14.48
CA ARG A 420 -1.01 29.01 15.71
C ARG A 420 0.11 29.04 16.76
N GLU A 421 1.35 28.84 16.33
CA GLU A 421 2.54 28.96 17.19
C GLU A 421 2.64 30.37 17.80
N PHE A 422 2.49 31.42 16.97
CA PHE A 422 2.51 32.80 17.43
C PHE A 422 1.37 33.11 18.42
N LEU A 423 0.14 32.72 18.09
CA LEU A 423 -1.01 32.93 18.96
C LEU A 423 -0.85 32.21 20.29
N ALA A 424 -0.33 30.98 20.31
CA ALA A 424 -0.05 30.25 21.54
C ALA A 424 0.99 30.94 22.43
N LEU A 425 1.96 31.67 21.86
CA LEU A 425 2.94 32.46 22.61
C LEU A 425 2.38 33.77 23.17
N VAL A 426 1.37 34.34 22.52
CA VAL A 426 0.80 35.65 22.88
C VAL A 426 -0.46 35.52 23.74
N MET A 427 -1.07 34.34 23.81
CA MET A 427 -2.16 34.05 24.74
C MET A 427 -1.68 34.20 26.20
N PRO A 428 -2.40 34.94 27.04
CA PRO A 428 -1.99 35.19 28.42
C PRO A 428 -2.01 33.88 29.23
N SER A 429 -1.02 33.72 30.11
CA SER A 429 -0.88 32.49 30.91
C SER A 429 -1.91 32.38 32.03
N ASP A 430 -2.45 33.53 32.45
CA ASP A 430 -3.51 33.66 33.45
C ASP A 430 -4.48 34.82 33.12
N HIS A 431 -5.47 35.06 33.98
CA HIS A 431 -6.44 36.14 33.81
C HIS A 431 -6.01 37.48 34.45
N SER A 432 -4.73 37.68 34.75
CA SER A 432 -4.25 38.93 35.34
C SER A 432 -4.37 40.11 34.36
N PRO A 433 -4.75 41.32 34.83
CA PRO A 433 -4.82 42.50 33.96
C PRO A 433 -3.51 42.82 33.24
N ALA A 434 -2.37 42.52 33.85
CA ALA A 434 -1.03 42.75 33.30
C ALA A 434 -0.72 41.84 32.10
N GLU A 435 -0.98 40.53 32.23
CA GLU A 435 -0.80 39.56 31.13
C GLU A 435 -1.75 39.86 29.96
N ILE A 436 -3.00 40.22 30.26
CA ILE A 436 -3.98 40.62 29.23
C ILE A 436 -3.50 41.88 28.48
N GLN A 437 -2.96 42.87 29.19
CA GLN A 437 -2.43 44.09 28.59
C GLN A 437 -1.18 43.80 27.72
N GLN A 438 -0.28 42.95 28.20
CA GLN A 438 0.91 42.52 27.46
C GLN A 438 0.53 41.77 26.17
N SER A 439 -0.43 40.85 26.25
CA SER A 439 -0.98 40.14 25.08
C SER A 439 -1.50 41.11 24.02
N ARG A 440 -2.34 42.09 24.42
CA ARG A 440 -2.87 43.11 23.50
C ARG A 440 -1.77 43.98 22.88
N ALA A 441 -0.73 44.32 23.63
CA ALA A 441 0.41 45.08 23.12
C ALA A 441 1.18 44.30 22.05
N LEU A 442 1.46 43.01 22.29
CA LEU A 442 2.13 42.12 21.33
C LEU A 442 1.31 41.91 20.04
N LEU A 443 -0.01 41.74 20.16
CA LEU A 443 -0.88 41.63 18.98
C LEU A 443 -0.91 42.93 18.18
N THR A 444 -0.98 44.08 18.84
CA THR A 444 -0.96 45.39 18.16
C THR A 444 0.37 45.63 17.45
N TRP A 445 1.48 45.27 18.09
CA TRP A 445 2.81 45.28 17.50
C TRP A 445 2.89 44.38 16.25
N ALA A 446 2.34 43.16 16.32
CA ALA A 446 2.33 42.25 15.18
C ALA A 446 1.49 42.76 14.00
N ILE A 447 0.36 43.44 14.28
CA ILE A 447 -0.46 44.12 13.25
C ILE A 447 0.37 45.18 12.53
N GLU A 448 1.10 46.02 13.26
CA GLU A 448 1.97 47.06 12.70
C GLU A 448 3.03 46.44 11.77
N HIS A 449 3.73 45.41 12.26
CA HIS A 449 4.78 44.75 11.50
C HIS A 449 4.27 44.08 10.24
N LEU A 450 3.13 43.38 10.30
CA LEU A 450 2.51 42.79 9.11
C LEU A 450 2.08 43.85 8.12
N ALA A 451 1.48 44.96 8.56
CA ALA A 451 1.05 46.03 7.68
C ALA A 451 2.23 46.63 6.89
N LEU A 452 3.32 46.96 7.57
CA LEU A 452 4.54 47.51 6.94
C LEU A 452 5.14 46.55 5.92
N GLU A 453 5.23 45.28 6.30
CA GLU A 453 5.79 44.23 5.47
C GLU A 453 4.93 43.96 4.21
N THR A 454 3.61 44.00 4.36
CA THR A 454 2.66 43.82 3.26
C THR A 454 2.78 44.93 2.21
N VAL A 455 2.93 46.18 2.67
CA VAL A 455 3.18 47.34 1.80
C VAL A 455 4.54 47.20 1.09
N SER A 456 5.58 46.76 1.80
CA SER A 456 6.90 46.52 1.19
C SER A 456 6.88 45.43 0.11
N SER A 457 5.91 44.52 0.18
CA SER A 457 5.69 43.46 -0.80
C SER A 457 4.86 43.90 -2.02
N GLY A 458 4.45 45.17 -2.08
CA GLY A 458 3.80 45.78 -3.25
C GLY A 458 2.27 45.86 -3.20
N VAL A 459 1.65 45.62 -2.04
CA VAL A 459 0.21 45.83 -1.84
C VAL A 459 -0.07 47.33 -1.63
N ASP A 460 -1.21 47.81 -2.12
CA ASP A 460 -1.64 49.21 -2.00
C ASP A 460 -1.71 49.67 -0.51
N PRO A 461 -0.93 50.71 -0.12
CA PRO A 461 -0.93 51.25 1.24
C PRO A 461 -2.30 51.68 1.76
N ILE A 462 -3.19 52.17 0.88
CA ILE A 462 -4.49 52.70 1.28
C ILE A 462 -5.38 51.57 1.82
N GLN A 463 -5.37 50.41 1.15
CA GLN A 463 -6.18 49.25 1.53
C GLN A 463 -5.74 48.65 2.86
N ILE A 464 -4.42 48.55 3.06
CA ILE A 464 -3.85 47.98 4.29
C ILE A 464 -4.03 48.92 5.48
N LYS A 465 -3.96 50.25 5.28
CA LYS A 465 -4.13 51.23 6.34
C LYS A 465 -5.50 51.10 7.04
N ALA A 466 -6.58 51.05 6.27
CA ALA A 466 -7.94 50.92 6.83
C ALA A 466 -8.14 49.58 7.56
N ALA A 467 -7.61 48.48 7.00
CA ALA A 467 -7.68 47.16 7.63
C ALA A 467 -6.89 47.08 8.94
N LYS A 468 -5.69 47.69 8.97
CA LYS A 468 -4.83 47.81 10.13
C LYS A 468 -5.53 48.59 11.26
N GLU A 469 -6.05 49.78 10.97
CA GLU A 469 -6.75 50.61 11.97
C GLU A 469 -7.92 49.85 12.60
N LYS A 470 -8.75 49.20 11.77
CA LYS A 470 -9.86 48.36 12.23
C LYS A 470 -9.39 47.20 13.13
N ALA A 471 -8.31 46.53 12.76
CA ALA A 471 -7.76 45.40 13.51
C ALA A 471 -7.20 45.85 14.87
N THR A 472 -6.45 46.95 14.90
CA THR A 472 -5.89 47.53 16.12
C THR A 472 -7.00 47.90 17.12
N THR A 473 -8.04 48.62 16.66
CA THR A 473 -9.20 48.95 17.51
C THR A 473 -9.89 47.70 18.04
N SER A 474 -10.05 46.67 17.20
CA SER A 474 -10.68 45.40 17.60
C SER A 474 -9.87 44.64 18.66
N VAL A 475 -8.53 44.64 18.57
CA VAL A 475 -7.64 44.01 19.56
C VAL A 475 -7.71 44.74 20.91
N LEU A 476 -7.66 46.06 20.90
CA LEU A 476 -7.63 46.87 22.13
C LEU A 476 -8.93 46.77 22.93
N HIS A 477 -10.08 46.71 22.25
CA HIS A 477 -11.41 46.69 22.87
C HIS A 477 -12.07 45.32 22.95
N ALA A 478 -11.37 44.24 22.57
CA ALA A 478 -11.92 42.89 22.62
C ALA A 478 -12.30 42.50 24.07
N PRO A 479 -13.49 41.89 24.30
CA PRO A 479 -13.96 41.53 25.64
C PRO A 479 -13.18 40.38 26.29
N SER A 480 -12.38 39.64 25.51
CA SER A 480 -11.56 38.53 25.99
C SER A 480 -10.23 38.42 25.23
N PRO A 481 -9.19 37.77 25.80
CA PRO A 481 -7.93 37.51 25.09
C PRO A 481 -8.12 36.72 23.79
N PHE A 482 -9.07 35.78 23.79
CA PHE A 482 -9.45 35.05 22.59
C PHE A 482 -10.02 35.98 21.51
N GLY A 483 -10.89 36.92 21.88
CA GLY A 483 -11.43 37.92 20.96
C GLY A 483 -10.35 38.81 20.33
N ALA A 484 -9.31 39.14 21.09
CA ALA A 484 -8.15 39.89 20.59
C ALA A 484 -7.33 39.05 19.59
N CYS A 485 -7.07 37.78 19.90
CA CYS A 485 -6.37 36.86 19.01
C CYS A 485 -7.14 36.61 17.70
N GLU A 486 -8.46 36.47 17.77
CA GLU A 486 -9.32 36.35 16.59
C GLU A 486 -9.30 37.62 15.71
N ALA A 487 -9.26 38.81 16.33
CA ALA A 487 -9.13 40.05 15.58
C ALA A 487 -7.79 40.12 14.81
N PHE A 488 -6.69 39.72 15.45
CA PHE A 488 -5.40 39.59 14.78
C PHE A 488 -5.41 38.55 13.66
N ARG A 489 -5.94 37.35 13.93
CA ARG A 489 -6.02 36.27 12.93
C ARG A 489 -6.76 36.72 11.68
N ARG A 490 -7.90 37.41 11.82
CA ARG A 490 -8.67 37.95 10.68
C ARG A 490 -7.86 38.94 9.85
N PHE A 491 -7.08 39.80 10.50
CA PHE A 491 -6.20 40.74 9.80
C PHE A 491 -5.09 40.00 9.04
N ALA A 492 -4.46 39.02 9.68
CA ALA A 492 -3.41 38.23 9.07
C ALA A 492 -3.90 37.36 7.90
N ASP A 493 -5.13 36.83 7.97
CA ASP A 493 -5.76 36.11 6.86
C ASP A 493 -6.02 37.04 5.66
N LEU A 494 -6.49 38.28 5.91
CA LEU A 494 -6.67 39.29 4.86
C LEU A 494 -5.34 39.64 4.20
N VAL A 495 -4.28 39.86 4.99
CA VAL A 495 -2.92 40.10 4.49
C VAL A 495 -2.44 38.93 3.63
N SER A 496 -2.68 37.68 4.07
CA SER A 496 -2.34 36.48 3.31
C SER A 496 -2.94 36.49 1.91
N GLN A 497 -4.24 36.79 1.82
CA GLN A 497 -4.98 36.80 0.56
C GLN A 497 -4.48 37.91 -0.39
N GLN A 498 -4.23 39.11 0.15
CA GLN A 498 -3.70 40.23 -0.63
C GLN A 498 -2.30 39.93 -1.18
N MET A 499 -1.40 39.41 -0.33
CA MET A 499 -0.06 39.03 -0.74
C MET A 499 -0.09 37.90 -1.79
N ALA A 500 -0.91 36.87 -1.61
CA ALA A 500 -1.05 35.79 -2.58
C ALA A 500 -1.50 36.30 -3.96
N SER A 501 -2.43 37.26 -3.99
CA SER A 501 -2.88 37.91 -5.24
C SER A 501 -1.74 38.65 -5.95
N VAL A 502 -0.96 39.46 -5.23
CA VAL A 502 0.19 40.20 -5.78
C VAL A 502 1.28 39.25 -6.28
N PHE A 503 1.60 38.19 -5.53
CA PHE A 503 2.58 37.19 -5.97
C PHE A 503 2.13 36.45 -7.23
N SER A 504 0.86 36.06 -7.30
CA SER A 504 0.29 35.42 -8.50
C SER A 504 0.37 36.33 -9.72
N GLN A 505 0.05 37.63 -9.58
CA GLN A 505 0.19 38.60 -10.66
C GLN A 505 1.66 38.76 -11.10
N ARG A 506 2.61 38.75 -10.17
CA ARG A 506 4.04 38.84 -10.48
C ARG A 506 4.56 37.60 -11.21
N GLU A 507 4.17 36.40 -10.75
CA GLU A 507 4.48 35.13 -11.42
C GLU A 507 3.91 35.13 -12.86
N HIS A 508 2.68 35.60 -13.05
CA HIS A 508 2.08 35.72 -14.37
C HIS A 508 2.85 36.70 -15.28
N LYS A 509 3.30 37.85 -14.76
CA LYS A 509 4.15 38.80 -15.51
C LYS A 509 5.48 38.18 -15.94
N ILE A 510 6.11 37.38 -15.08
CA ILE A 510 7.35 36.66 -15.41
C ILE A 510 7.12 35.68 -16.57
N VAL A 511 6.02 34.93 -16.54
CA VAL A 511 5.68 33.99 -17.61
C VAL A 511 5.41 34.71 -18.94
N LEU A 512 4.72 35.85 -18.91
CA LEU A 512 4.51 36.67 -20.10
C LEU A 512 5.83 37.17 -20.68
N ALA A 513 6.71 37.73 -19.85
CA ALA A 513 8.02 38.21 -20.27
C ALA A 513 8.89 37.10 -20.88
N VAL A 514 8.88 35.90 -20.28
CA VAL A 514 9.60 34.74 -20.82
C VAL A 514 9.00 34.28 -22.15
N SER A 515 7.68 34.27 -22.28
CA SER A 515 7.01 33.89 -23.52
C SER A 515 7.37 34.85 -24.66
N GLN A 516 7.34 36.15 -24.40
CA GLN A 516 7.75 37.19 -25.35
C GLN A 516 9.23 37.07 -25.75
N LEU A 517 10.13 36.85 -24.78
CA LEU A 517 11.56 36.66 -25.07
C LEU A 517 11.83 35.45 -25.97
N VAL A 518 11.07 34.36 -25.82
CA VAL A 518 11.18 33.18 -26.69
C VAL A 518 10.64 33.47 -28.10
N GLU A 519 9.56 34.24 -28.21
CA GLU A 519 9.01 34.67 -29.50
C GLU A 519 9.98 35.61 -30.24
N GLU A 520 10.58 36.57 -29.55
CA GLU A 520 11.49 37.57 -30.13
C GLU A 520 12.85 36.98 -30.55
N ARG A 521 13.47 36.15 -29.69
CA ARG A 521 14.82 35.61 -29.94
C ARG A 521 14.81 34.29 -30.70
N GLY A 522 13.65 33.63 -30.79
CA GLY A 522 13.49 32.32 -31.42
C GLY A 522 13.92 31.16 -30.52
N ALA A 523 13.06 30.14 -30.44
CA ALA A 523 13.25 28.98 -29.56
C ALA A 523 14.49 28.13 -29.88
N ALA A 524 15.04 28.23 -31.10
CA ALA A 524 16.18 27.44 -31.56
C ALA A 524 17.51 27.84 -30.87
N GLN A 525 17.67 29.11 -30.52
CA GLN A 525 18.96 29.65 -30.02
C GLN A 525 18.94 30.01 -28.54
N ILE A 526 17.78 29.92 -27.89
CA ILE A 526 17.62 30.32 -26.50
C ILE A 526 17.70 29.13 -25.54
N THR A 527 18.51 29.29 -24.50
CA THR A 527 18.66 28.34 -23.39
C THR A 527 17.84 28.79 -22.19
N ILE A 528 17.53 27.84 -21.29
CA ILE A 528 16.86 28.14 -20.02
C ILE A 528 17.70 29.12 -19.18
N GLN A 529 19.04 29.01 -19.23
CA GLN A 529 19.94 29.93 -18.54
C GLN A 529 19.77 31.37 -19.02
N GLN A 530 19.79 31.59 -20.35
CA GLN A 530 19.60 32.93 -20.91
C GLN A 530 18.22 33.52 -20.59
N LEU A 531 17.17 32.69 -20.53
CA LEU A 531 15.84 33.13 -20.10
C LEU A 531 15.84 33.55 -18.62
N ALA A 532 16.50 32.77 -17.76
CA ALA A 532 16.60 33.03 -16.34
C ALA A 532 17.39 34.34 -16.08
N ASP A 533 18.51 34.53 -16.79
CA ASP A 533 19.34 35.73 -16.70
C ASP A 533 18.57 36.98 -17.14
N ALA A 534 17.77 36.88 -18.22
CA ALA A 534 16.99 38.00 -18.76
C ALA A 534 15.86 38.46 -17.83
N VAL A 535 15.35 37.58 -16.96
CA VAL A 535 14.34 37.94 -15.94
C VAL A 535 14.93 38.04 -14.53
N HIS A 536 16.26 38.01 -14.41
CA HIS A 536 17.00 38.09 -13.14
C HIS A 536 16.61 37.03 -12.10
N LEU A 537 16.37 35.80 -12.56
CA LEU A 537 16.04 34.65 -11.70
C LEU A 537 17.05 33.52 -11.90
N SER A 538 17.12 32.59 -10.94
CA SER A 538 17.82 31.33 -11.17
C SER A 538 16.98 30.39 -12.07
N CYS A 539 17.64 29.54 -12.85
CA CYS A 539 16.98 28.54 -13.70
C CYS A 539 15.94 27.68 -12.96
N GLY A 540 16.30 27.26 -11.74
CA GLY A 540 15.43 26.44 -10.90
C GLY A 540 14.23 27.20 -10.35
N HIS A 541 14.35 28.52 -10.08
CA HIS A 541 13.21 29.32 -9.68
C HIS A 541 12.29 29.61 -10.87
N LEU A 542 12.86 30.03 -12.01
CA LEU A 542 12.08 30.29 -13.22
C LEU A 542 11.30 29.04 -13.68
N SER A 543 11.93 27.86 -13.69
CA SER A 543 11.27 26.61 -14.09
C SER A 543 10.08 26.26 -13.19
N ARG A 544 10.18 26.54 -11.88
CA ARG A 544 9.08 26.33 -10.92
C ARG A 544 7.94 27.31 -11.14
N VAL A 545 8.25 28.60 -11.28
CA VAL A 545 7.26 29.66 -11.55
C VAL A 545 6.51 29.37 -12.84
N PHE A 546 7.24 29.03 -13.91
CA PHE A 546 6.64 28.72 -15.21
C PHE A 546 5.71 27.51 -15.13
N ARG A 547 6.13 26.41 -14.49
CA ARG A 547 5.30 25.21 -14.32
C ARG A 547 4.06 25.45 -13.47
N ARG A 548 4.19 26.18 -12.37
CA ARG A 548 3.06 26.49 -11.48
C ARG A 548 2.00 27.32 -12.20
N THR A 549 2.42 28.28 -13.00
CA THR A 549 1.53 29.22 -13.70
C THR A 549 0.91 28.61 -14.96
N THR A 550 1.68 27.83 -15.73
CA THR A 550 1.25 27.32 -17.07
C THR A 550 0.83 25.84 -17.06
N GLY A 551 1.11 25.10 -15.99
CA GLY A 551 0.91 23.65 -15.90
C GLY A 551 1.97 22.80 -16.61
N MET A 552 2.88 23.41 -17.40
CA MET A 552 3.92 22.71 -18.17
C MET A 552 5.33 23.19 -17.79
N THR A 553 6.35 22.34 -17.94
CA THR A 553 7.73 22.78 -17.65
C THR A 553 8.22 23.76 -18.72
N LEU A 554 9.14 24.65 -18.35
CA LEU A 554 9.76 25.58 -19.30
C LEU A 554 10.49 24.83 -20.44
N GLU A 555 11.08 23.67 -20.13
CA GLU A 555 11.69 22.80 -21.14
C GLU A 555 10.66 22.24 -22.11
N GLN A 556 9.51 21.76 -21.63
CA GLN A 556 8.41 21.28 -22.49
C GLN A 556 7.88 22.39 -23.38
N PHE A 557 7.77 23.61 -22.84
CA PHE A 557 7.39 24.79 -23.60
C PHE A 557 8.39 25.07 -24.74
N LEU A 558 9.69 25.11 -24.45
CA LEU A 558 10.72 25.33 -25.47
C LEU A 558 10.75 24.20 -26.52
N ILE A 559 10.65 22.94 -26.10
CA ILE A 559 10.59 21.79 -27.01
C ILE A 559 9.39 21.93 -27.96
N ARG A 560 8.23 22.33 -27.43
CA ARG A 560 7.03 22.52 -28.26
C ARG A 560 7.25 23.62 -29.30
N GLN A 561 7.83 24.75 -28.91
CA GLN A 561 8.18 25.82 -29.86
C GLN A 561 9.18 25.36 -30.93
N ARG A 562 10.20 24.59 -30.53
CA ARG A 562 11.18 24.01 -31.47
C ARG A 562 10.56 22.98 -32.43
N VAL A 563 9.58 22.20 -31.98
CA VAL A 563 8.83 21.28 -32.84
C VAL A 563 7.96 22.03 -33.85
N GLU A 564 7.32 23.14 -33.46
CA GLU A 564 6.57 23.98 -34.39
C GLU A 564 7.48 24.64 -35.45
N LEU A 565 8.68 25.09 -35.05
CA LEU A 565 9.71 25.54 -36.00
C LEU A 565 10.14 24.40 -36.94
N ALA A 566 10.31 23.18 -36.41
CA ALA A 566 10.71 22.02 -37.20
C ALA A 566 9.65 21.61 -38.23
N LYS A 567 8.36 21.71 -37.90
CA LYS A 567 7.28 21.46 -38.88
C LYS A 567 7.42 22.37 -40.10
N ARG A 568 7.69 23.67 -39.88
CA ARG A 568 7.90 24.63 -40.98
C ARG A 568 9.17 24.33 -41.77
N ALA A 569 10.26 24.00 -41.09
CA ALA A 569 11.55 23.70 -41.73
C ALA A 569 11.52 22.39 -42.54
N LEU A 570 10.74 21.38 -42.11
CA LEU A 570 10.56 20.12 -42.84
C LEU A 570 9.80 20.26 -44.18
N LEU A 571 9.16 21.41 -44.43
CA LEU A 571 8.50 21.69 -45.71
C LEU A 571 9.49 22.15 -46.79
N ASP A 572 10.72 22.52 -46.42
CA ASP A 572 11.75 22.91 -47.38
C ASP A 572 12.46 21.65 -47.92
N PRO A 573 12.27 21.29 -49.20
CA PRO A 573 12.83 20.06 -49.77
C PRO A 573 14.37 20.09 -49.87
N ARG A 574 15.01 21.24 -49.61
CA ARG A 574 16.46 21.40 -49.60
C ARG A 574 17.10 20.96 -48.28
N LEU A 575 16.31 20.76 -47.22
CA LEU A 575 16.81 20.43 -45.90
C LEU A 575 16.59 18.96 -45.59
N ASN A 576 17.63 18.28 -45.12
CA ASN A 576 17.50 16.93 -44.58
C ASN A 576 17.08 16.95 -43.09
N VAL A 577 16.63 15.81 -42.56
CA VAL A 577 16.12 15.70 -41.18
C VAL A 577 17.16 16.09 -40.13
N ALA A 578 18.46 15.86 -40.38
CA ALA A 578 19.53 16.23 -39.47
C ALA A 578 19.77 17.75 -39.47
N GLU A 579 19.75 18.40 -40.64
CA GLU A 579 19.85 19.87 -40.78
C GLU A 579 18.66 20.58 -40.14
N VAL A 580 17.45 20.01 -40.25
CA VAL A 580 16.27 20.56 -39.57
C VAL A 580 16.40 20.43 -38.05
N ALA A 581 16.92 19.31 -37.54
CA ALA A 581 17.15 19.14 -36.11
C ALA A 581 18.10 20.23 -35.56
N GLU A 582 19.20 20.47 -36.25
CA GLU A 582 20.19 21.49 -35.88
C GLU A 582 19.59 22.91 -35.91
N ARG A 583 18.90 23.28 -37.00
CA ARG A 583 18.27 24.60 -37.16
C ARG A 583 17.19 24.89 -36.11
N CYS A 584 16.56 23.85 -35.57
CA CYS A 584 15.54 23.98 -34.54
C CYS A 584 16.09 23.85 -33.11
N GLY A 585 17.42 23.82 -32.93
CA GLY A 585 18.06 23.81 -31.62
C GLY A 585 18.11 22.43 -30.95
N PHE A 586 18.11 21.35 -31.73
CA PHE A 586 18.37 19.99 -31.24
C PHE A 586 19.79 19.56 -31.59
N CYS A 587 20.59 19.25 -30.57
CA CYS A 587 21.98 18.78 -30.73
C CYS A 587 22.09 17.32 -31.20
N ASN A 588 21.00 16.54 -31.14
CA ASN A 588 20.98 15.14 -31.52
C ASN A 588 19.78 14.83 -32.44
N PRO A 589 20.02 14.50 -33.73
CA PRO A 589 18.95 14.18 -34.69
C PRO A 589 18.07 12.97 -34.29
N ALA A 590 18.63 11.97 -33.61
CA ALA A 590 17.86 10.82 -33.13
C ALA A 590 16.93 11.21 -31.96
N TYR A 591 17.42 12.07 -31.06
CA TYR A 591 16.59 12.64 -29.99
C TYR A 591 15.47 13.51 -30.58
N PHE A 592 15.79 14.37 -31.54
CA PHE A 592 14.81 15.16 -32.29
C PHE A 592 13.72 14.29 -32.91
N ALA A 593 14.08 13.22 -33.65
CA ALA A 593 13.11 12.33 -34.28
C ALA A 593 12.17 11.68 -33.25
N SER A 594 12.70 11.30 -32.08
CA SER A 594 11.90 10.73 -30.99
C SER A 594 10.92 11.73 -30.37
N VAL A 595 11.37 12.98 -30.19
CA VAL A 595 10.57 14.08 -29.64
C VAL A 595 9.50 14.50 -30.64
N PHE A 596 9.86 14.71 -31.91
CA PHE A 596 8.94 15.07 -32.97
C PHE A 596 7.83 14.03 -33.11
N LYS A 597 8.17 12.73 -33.15
CA LYS A 597 7.19 11.64 -33.19
C LYS A 597 6.26 11.63 -31.99
N ARG A 598 6.77 11.96 -30.80
CA ARG A 598 5.95 12.03 -29.58
C ARG A 598 4.89 13.12 -29.65
N TYR A 599 5.26 14.30 -30.15
CA TYR A 599 4.40 15.49 -30.21
C TYR A 599 3.48 15.50 -31.44
N VAL A 600 3.97 15.08 -32.60
CA VAL A 600 3.25 15.15 -33.89
C VAL A 600 2.58 13.82 -34.25
N LYS A 601 2.93 12.72 -33.57
CA LYS A 601 2.44 11.34 -33.80
C LYS A 601 2.91 10.67 -35.10
N CYS A 602 3.78 11.31 -35.86
CA CYS A 602 4.49 10.72 -37.01
C CYS A 602 5.98 11.11 -36.99
N THR A 603 6.81 10.38 -37.72
CA THR A 603 8.25 10.70 -37.85
C THR A 603 8.45 11.97 -38.69
N PRO A 604 9.57 12.70 -38.51
CA PRO A 604 9.89 13.87 -39.35
C PRO A 604 9.85 13.59 -40.86
N ARG A 605 10.30 12.40 -41.28
CA ARG A 605 10.33 11.97 -42.68
C ARG A 605 8.92 11.72 -43.23
N GLU A 606 8.07 11.06 -42.45
CA GLU A 606 6.65 10.87 -42.80
C GLU A 606 5.94 12.21 -42.93
N PHE A 607 6.19 13.14 -42.00
CA PHE A 607 5.63 14.50 -42.03
C PHE A 607 6.06 15.27 -43.29
N ALA A 608 7.35 15.26 -43.64
CA ALA A 608 7.87 15.92 -44.84
C ALA A 608 7.29 15.33 -46.15
N SER A 609 7.00 14.03 -46.17
CA SER A 609 6.45 13.35 -47.37
C SER A 609 4.96 13.62 -47.61
N GLN A 610 4.19 13.93 -46.57
CA GLN A 610 2.72 14.12 -46.63
C GLN A 610 2.26 15.26 -45.71
N PRO A 611 2.71 16.51 -45.91
CA PRO A 611 2.47 17.59 -44.95
C PRO A 611 0.97 17.95 -44.79
N HIS A 612 0.20 17.91 -45.88
CA HIS A 612 -1.25 18.19 -45.92
C HIS A 612 -2.09 17.22 -45.07
N ARG A 613 -1.55 16.06 -44.69
CA ARG A 613 -2.23 15.06 -43.85
C ARG A 613 -2.20 15.40 -42.36
N TRP A 614 -1.31 16.31 -41.95
CA TRP A 614 -0.97 16.57 -40.55
C TRP A 614 -1.11 18.05 -40.14
N GLU A 615 -1.60 18.92 -41.03
CA GLU A 615 -1.99 20.28 -40.67
C GLU A 615 -3.31 20.29 -39.87
N PRO A 616 -3.42 21.03 -38.76
CA PRO A 616 -4.70 21.26 -38.11
C PRO A 616 -5.52 22.32 -38.87
N LEU A 617 -6.80 22.04 -39.10
CA LEU A 617 -7.80 23.01 -39.55
C LEU A 617 -7.82 24.23 -38.58
N ALA A 618 -7.67 25.43 -39.15
CA ALA A 618 -7.78 26.75 -38.53
C ALA A 618 -6.66 27.20 -37.56
N THR A 619 -5.99 28.29 -37.94
CA THR A 619 -5.10 29.11 -37.11
C THR A 619 -5.87 29.81 -35.99
N ALA A 620 -6.14 29.11 -34.90
CA ALA A 620 -6.37 29.78 -33.62
C ALA A 620 -5.03 30.38 -33.15
N PRO A 621 -5.00 31.58 -32.52
CA PRO A 621 -3.78 32.11 -31.93
C PRO A 621 -3.19 31.05 -31.00
N LEU A 622 -1.86 30.91 -31.00
CA LEU A 622 -1.13 29.81 -30.34
C LEU A 622 -1.34 29.75 -28.80
N TRP A 623 -2.13 30.66 -28.25
CA TRP A 623 -2.61 30.65 -26.87
C TRP A 623 -3.84 31.59 -26.73
N PRO A 624 -4.79 31.34 -25.82
CA PRO A 624 -5.88 32.28 -25.51
C PRO A 624 -5.47 33.43 -24.55
N TRP A 625 -4.43 33.26 -23.73
CA TRP A 625 -4.19 34.09 -22.54
C TRP A 625 -3.34 35.35 -22.71
N LEU A 626 -2.51 35.50 -23.74
CA LEU A 626 -1.87 36.79 -24.04
C LEU A 626 -2.62 37.66 -25.06
N SER A 627 -3.91 37.36 -25.29
CA SER A 627 -4.81 38.17 -26.13
C SER A 627 -5.64 39.16 -25.30
N THR A 628 -5.45 39.15 -23.99
CA THR A 628 -6.11 40.06 -23.04
C THR A 628 -5.26 41.28 -22.66
N SER A 629 -4.31 41.68 -23.52
CA SER A 629 -3.78 43.06 -23.49
C SER A 629 -4.65 43.97 -24.35
N ALA A 630 -5.90 44.20 -23.93
CA ALA A 630 -6.60 45.41 -24.33
C ALA A 630 -6.12 46.50 -23.36
N THR A 631 -5.33 47.43 -23.90
CA THR A 631 -4.98 48.70 -23.29
C THR A 631 -6.17 49.33 -22.57
N PRO A 632 -6.09 49.68 -21.28
CA PRO A 632 -6.93 50.72 -20.75
C PRO A 632 -6.29 52.06 -21.14
N SER A 633 -6.99 52.78 -22.01
CA SER A 633 -6.83 54.24 -22.20
C SER A 633 -6.99 54.99 -20.89
#